data_AF-A0A6I3G7R5-F1
#
_entry.id   AF-A0A6I3G7R5-F1
#
_cell.length_a   1.000
_cell.length_b   1.000
_cell.length_c   1.000
_cell.angle_alpha   90.00
_cell.angle_beta   90.00
_cell.angle_gamma   90.00
#
_symmetry.space_group_name_H-M   'P 1'
#
loop_
_entity.id
_entity.type
_entity.pdbx_description
1 polymer ?
#
loop_
_entity_poly.entity_id
_entity_poly.type
_entity_poly.pdbx_seq_one_letter_code
_entity_poly.pdbx_strand_id
1 'polypeptide(L)'
;MKVRAKHASPVLPIGAALGGVVVGVVAVLYHSAFAPFGTVAVVGMIIAFAVGLRLIARTRWLALLGVAVVFTVVVLLAGTDNQGSVLVMGDAAGLTFLGFSTLGATVALAWPKFSARPTSYDRQAGIPERTLPQ
;
A
#
# COMPACT_ATOMS: atom_id res chain seq x y z
N MET A 1 9.10 -38.20 -0.78
CA MET A 1 8.02 -37.27 -1.19
C MET A 1 8.59 -35.85 -1.18
N LYS A 2 8.99 -35.32 -2.34
CA LYS A 2 9.74 -34.06 -2.46
C LYS A 2 8.73 -32.93 -2.71
N VAL A 3 8.45 -32.12 -1.70
CA VAL A 3 7.54 -30.98 -1.81
C VAL A 3 8.14 -29.99 -2.80
N ARG A 4 7.56 -29.94 -4.01
CA ARG A 4 7.98 -29.04 -5.08
C ARG A 4 7.60 -27.62 -4.63
N ALA A 5 8.56 -26.88 -4.08
CA ALA A 5 8.37 -25.48 -3.71
C ALA A 5 7.89 -24.73 -4.96
N LYS A 6 6.65 -24.25 -4.94
CA LYS A 6 6.15 -23.34 -5.97
C LYS A 6 6.99 -22.07 -5.86
N HIS A 7 7.89 -21.85 -6.81
CA HIS A 7 8.56 -20.57 -6.97
C HIS A 7 7.49 -19.50 -7.21
N ALA A 8 7.17 -18.76 -6.15
CA ALA A 8 6.37 -17.55 -6.28
C ALA A 8 7.18 -16.59 -7.17
N SER A 9 6.60 -16.20 -8.31
CA SER A 9 7.25 -15.32 -9.27
C SER A 9 7.63 -13.99 -8.60
N PRO A 10 8.89 -13.54 -8.66
CA PRO A 10 9.37 -12.34 -7.96
C PRO A 10 8.83 -11.03 -8.54
N VAL A 11 8.02 -11.08 -9.60
CA VAL A 11 7.52 -9.90 -10.33
C VAL A 11 6.67 -8.99 -9.43
N LEU A 12 5.81 -9.55 -8.59
CA LEU A 12 4.94 -8.78 -7.70
C LEU A 12 5.70 -7.98 -6.61
N PRO A 13 6.63 -8.57 -5.85
CA PRO A 13 7.41 -7.81 -4.86
C PRO A 13 8.34 -6.79 -5.52
N ILE A 14 8.93 -7.10 -6.68
CA ILE A 14 9.75 -6.13 -7.43
C ILE A 14 8.89 -4.94 -7.88
N GLY A 15 7.71 -5.20 -8.44
CA GLY A 15 6.78 -4.14 -8.85
C GLY A 15 6.32 -3.27 -7.66
N ALA A 16 6.04 -3.88 -6.51
CA ALA A 16 5.69 -3.15 -5.30
C ALA A 16 6.85 -2.28 -4.78
N ALA A 17 8.09 -2.78 -4.83
CA ALA A 17 9.27 -2.03 -4.45
C ALA A 17 9.49 -0.83 -5.39
N LEU A 18 9.50 -1.06 -6.70
CA LEU A 18 9.69 0.01 -7.69
C LEU A 18 8.60 1.09 -7.60
N GLY A 19 7.34 0.68 -7.45
CA GLY A 19 6.23 1.59 -7.22
C GLY A 19 6.45 2.42 -5.94
N GLY A 20 6.93 1.79 -4.87
CA GLY A 20 7.26 2.46 -3.62
C GLY A 20 8.37 3.50 -3.78
N VAL A 21 9.40 3.21 -4.58
CA VAL A 21 10.47 4.17 -4.87
C VAL A 21 9.93 5.40 -5.59
N VAL A 22 9.15 5.19 -6.66
CA VAL A 22 8.57 6.29 -7.44
C VAL A 22 7.68 7.16 -6.57
N VAL A 23 6.78 6.54 -5.79
CA VAL A 23 5.89 7.26 -4.88
C VAL A 23 6.68 8.02 -3.82
N GLY A 24 7.73 7.43 -3.24
CA GLY A 24 8.60 8.08 -2.25
C GLY A 24 9.33 9.29 -2.80
N VAL A 25 9.89 9.20 -4.01
CA VAL A 25 10.56 10.34 -4.67
C VAL A 25 9.58 11.47 -4.96
N VAL A 26 8.41 11.16 -5.55
CA VAL A 26 7.36 12.16 -5.82
C VAL A 26 6.88 12.80 -4.52
N ALA A 27 6.72 12.00 -3.46
CA ALA A 27 6.29 12.51 -2.17
C ALA A 27 7.25 13.55 -1.61
N VAL A 28 8.54 13.21 -1.63
CA VAL A 28 9.61 14.11 -1.21
C VAL A 28 9.59 15.42 -2.00
N LEU A 29 9.51 15.36 -3.33
CA LEU A 29 9.63 16.55 -4.18
C LEU A 29 8.40 17.47 -4.11
N TYR A 30 7.20 16.91 -3.93
CA TYR A 30 5.95 17.66 -4.10
C TYR A 30 5.16 17.92 -2.83
N HIS A 31 5.53 17.36 -1.67
CA HIS A 31 4.76 17.57 -0.44
C HIS A 31 4.66 19.05 -0.02
N SER A 32 5.66 19.86 -0.35
CA SER A 32 5.76 21.30 0.01
C SER A 32 5.66 22.24 -1.19
N ALA A 33 5.87 21.76 -2.42
CA ALA A 33 5.93 22.60 -3.63
C ALA A 33 4.67 23.46 -3.85
N PHE A 34 3.51 22.99 -3.38
CA PHE A 34 2.24 23.70 -3.42
C PHE A 34 1.50 23.57 -2.09
N ALA A 35 2.09 24.03 -0.99
CA ALA A 35 1.43 23.97 0.31
C ALA A 35 0.10 24.74 0.31
N PRO A 36 -1.00 24.16 0.87
CA PRO A 36 -1.12 22.84 1.51
C PRO A 36 -1.52 21.70 0.56
N PHE A 37 -1.92 22.01 -0.68
CA PHE A 37 -2.48 21.03 -1.63
C PHE A 37 -1.49 19.92 -2.00
N GLY A 38 -0.20 20.22 -2.10
CA GLY A 38 0.86 19.24 -2.37
C GLY A 38 0.91 18.15 -1.31
N THR A 39 0.81 18.51 -0.04
CA THR A 39 0.78 17.55 1.07
C THR A 39 -0.43 16.63 0.98
N VAL A 40 -1.62 17.19 0.75
CA VAL A 40 -2.87 16.42 0.64
C VAL A 40 -2.81 15.45 -0.54
N ALA A 41 -2.35 15.91 -1.71
CA ALA A 41 -2.23 15.08 -2.91
C ALA A 41 -1.25 13.91 -2.71
N VAL A 42 -0.08 14.18 -2.12
CA VAL A 42 0.93 13.16 -1.84
C VAL A 42 0.44 12.14 -0.82
N VAL A 43 -0.18 12.59 0.28
CA VAL A 43 -0.76 11.68 1.28
C VAL A 43 -1.81 10.78 0.63
N GLY A 44 -2.71 11.37 -0.18
CA GLY A 44 -3.71 10.63 -0.94
C GLY A 44 -3.07 9.59 -1.86
N MET A 45 -1.97 9.95 -2.54
CA MET A 45 -1.21 9.04 -3.41
C MET A 45 -0.62 7.85 -2.63
N ILE A 46 -0.02 8.07 -1.46
CA ILE A 46 0.53 6.99 -0.61
C ILE A 46 -0.58 6.04 -0.16
N ILE A 47 -1.72 6.57 0.27
CA ILE A 47 -2.89 5.77 0.68
C ILE A 47 -3.42 4.97 -0.50
N ALA A 48 -3.63 5.62 -1.65
CA ALA A 48 -4.11 4.98 -2.87
C ALA A 48 -3.16 3.88 -3.35
N PHE A 49 -1.85 4.09 -3.24
CA PHE A 49 -0.84 3.09 -3.56
C PHE A 49 -0.93 1.87 -2.62
N ALA A 50 -0.98 2.10 -1.30
CA ALA A 50 -1.11 1.02 -0.32
C ALA A 50 -2.41 0.22 -0.50
N VAL A 51 -3.53 0.91 -0.75
CA VAL A 51 -4.83 0.30 -1.04
C VAL A 51 -4.79 -0.46 -2.36
N GLY A 52 -4.24 0.13 -3.42
CA GLY A 52 -4.10 -0.48 -4.74
C GLY A 52 -3.30 -1.79 -4.69
N LEU A 53 -2.15 -1.80 -4.01
CA LEU A 53 -1.38 -3.02 -3.77
C LEU A 53 -2.18 -4.09 -3.04
N ARG A 54 -3.04 -3.68 -2.10
CA ARG A 54 -3.92 -4.59 -1.38
C ARG A 54 -5.04 -5.17 -2.23
N LEU A 55 -5.61 -4.37 -3.13
CA LEU A 55 -6.67 -4.79 -4.03
C LEU A 55 -6.14 -5.75 -5.10
N ILE A 56 -4.98 -5.45 -5.69
CA ILE A 56 -4.37 -6.26 -6.75
C ILE A 56 -3.89 -7.60 -6.21
N ALA A 57 -3.12 -7.60 -5.11
CA ALA A 57 -2.43 -8.80 -4.68
C ALA A 57 -3.14 -9.58 -3.56
N ARG A 58 -4.20 -9.02 -2.95
CA ARG A 58 -4.97 -9.58 -1.82
C ARG A 58 -4.11 -10.04 -0.61
N THR A 59 -2.85 -9.61 -0.54
CA THR A 59 -1.88 -9.93 0.50
C THR A 59 -1.41 -8.67 1.20
N ARG A 60 -1.24 -8.75 2.53
CA ARG A 60 -0.76 -7.65 3.35
C ARG A 60 0.74 -7.40 3.14
N TRP A 61 1.49 -8.46 2.83
CA TRP A 61 2.94 -8.41 2.72
C TRP A 61 3.45 -7.52 1.59
N LEU A 62 2.76 -7.49 0.45
CA LEU A 62 3.18 -6.63 -0.67
C LEU A 62 2.88 -5.15 -0.41
N ALA A 63 1.75 -4.84 0.22
CA ALA A 63 1.45 -3.48 0.65
C ALA A 63 2.43 -3.00 1.73
N LEU A 64 2.79 -3.87 2.70
CA LEU A 64 3.81 -3.56 3.71
C LEU A 64 5.15 -3.26 3.07
N LEU A 65 5.60 -4.10 2.13
CA LEU A 65 6.86 -3.91 1.43
C LEU A 65 6.87 -2.61 0.64
N GLY A 66 5.82 -2.34 -0.15
CA GLY A 66 5.72 -1.11 -0.93
C GLY A 66 5.76 0.14 -0.04
N VAL A 67 4.97 0.15 1.04
CA VAL A 67 4.94 1.26 2.01
C VAL A 67 6.28 1.42 2.73
N ALA A 68 6.92 0.32 3.15
CA ALA A 68 8.23 0.38 3.77
C ALA A 68 9.28 1.00 2.84
N VAL A 69 9.23 0.68 1.54
CA VAL A 69 10.12 1.29 0.55
C VAL A 69 9.83 2.78 0.38
N VAL A 70 8.55 3.20 0.33
CA VAL A 70 8.18 4.64 0.30
C VAL A 70 8.84 5.37 1.46
N PHE A 71 8.63 4.91 2.70
CA PHE A 71 9.20 5.57 3.88
C PHE A 71 10.72 5.52 3.90
N THR A 72 11.32 4.42 3.44
CA THR A 72 12.78 4.31 3.30
C THR A 72 13.32 5.38 2.36
N VAL A 73 12.69 5.58 1.20
CA VAL A 73 13.08 6.62 0.25
C VAL A 73 12.86 8.01 0.84
N VAL A 74 11.73 8.25 1.52
CA VAL A 74 11.47 9.52 2.20
C VAL A 74 12.56 9.83 3.22
N VAL A 75 12.97 8.87 4.05
CA VAL A 75 14.02 9.04 5.05
C VAL A 75 15.40 9.21 4.41
N LEU A 76 15.72 8.44 3.38
CA LEU A 76 17.02 8.52 2.70
C LEU A 76 17.20 9.85 1.98
N LEU A 77 16.12 10.38 1.40
CA LEU A 77 16.16 11.66 0.74
C LEU A 77 16.00 12.81 1.74
N ALA A 78 15.54 12.58 2.98
CA ALA A 78 15.44 13.59 4.03
C ALA A 78 16.81 14.22 4.34
N GLY A 79 17.07 15.39 3.78
CA GLY A 79 18.21 16.26 4.04
C GLY A 79 17.87 17.46 4.91
N THR A 80 18.90 18.05 5.51
CA THR A 80 18.84 19.27 6.31
C THR A 80 19.62 20.36 5.60
N ASP A 81 18.96 21.22 4.86
CA ASP A 81 19.58 22.38 4.24
C ASP A 81 19.29 23.65 5.06
N ASN A 82 20.38 24.34 5.42
CA ASN A 82 20.44 25.58 6.20
C ASN A 82 19.84 26.81 5.46
N GLN A 83 18.93 26.59 4.52
CA GLN A 83 18.26 27.60 3.68
C GLN A 83 16.73 27.51 3.78
N GLY A 84 16.18 26.64 4.63
CA GLY A 84 14.75 26.63 4.95
C GLY A 84 13.85 26.03 3.85
N SER A 85 14.32 25.02 3.11
CA SER A 85 13.48 24.38 2.09
C SER A 85 13.63 22.86 2.05
N VAL A 86 12.60 22.21 2.59
CA VAL A 86 12.05 20.96 2.08
C VAL A 86 13.01 19.79 2.20
N LEU A 87 12.94 19.06 3.31
CA LEU A 87 13.14 17.62 3.35
C LEU A 87 12.77 17.10 4.75
N VAL A 88 11.49 17.22 5.08
CA VAL A 88 10.78 16.46 6.13
C VAL A 88 11.16 16.76 7.60
N MET A 89 12.37 17.24 7.90
CA MET A 89 12.88 17.27 9.26
C MET A 89 13.05 18.70 9.80
N GLY A 90 11.99 19.21 10.42
CA GLY A 90 12.06 20.40 11.28
C GLY A 90 10.96 21.46 11.10
N ASP A 91 10.11 21.35 10.08
CA ASP A 91 9.03 22.30 9.82
C ASP A 91 7.63 21.67 9.98
N ALA A 92 6.61 22.54 10.14
CA ALA A 92 5.23 22.11 10.35
C ALA A 92 4.69 21.29 9.16
N ALA A 93 5.14 21.57 7.94
CA ALA A 93 4.72 20.87 6.73
C ALA A 93 5.25 19.43 6.69
N GLY A 94 6.53 19.21 6.99
CA GLY A 94 7.15 17.89 7.08
C GLY A 94 6.54 17.02 8.18
N LEU A 95 6.26 17.59 9.35
CA LEU A 95 5.57 16.90 10.44
C LEU A 95 4.14 16.50 10.07
N THR A 96 3.41 17.41 9.43
CA THR A 96 2.04 17.15 8.96
C THR A 96 2.04 16.03 7.92
N PHE A 97 2.96 16.08 6.95
CA PHE A 97 3.15 15.05 5.94
C PHE A 97 3.45 13.68 6.57
N LEU A 98 4.43 13.60 7.49
CA LEU A 98 4.78 12.36 8.18
C LEU A 98 3.60 11.80 8.99
N GLY A 99 2.91 12.65 9.75
CA GLY A 99 1.78 12.24 10.58
C GLY A 99 0.65 11.63 9.74
N PHE A 100 0.18 12.36 8.72
CA PHE A 100 -0.93 11.90 7.90
C PHE A 100 -0.58 10.72 7.00
N SER A 101 0.63 10.66 6.43
CA SER A 101 1.07 9.51 5.63
C SER A 101 1.19 8.25 6.48
N THR A 102 1.73 8.36 7.71
CA THR A 102 1.85 7.23 8.63
C THR A 102 0.49 6.71 9.07
N LEU A 103 -0.42 7.61 9.48
CA LEU A 103 -1.79 7.24 9.84
C LEU A 103 -2.53 6.61 8.66
N GLY A 104 -2.48 7.24 7.48
CA GLY A 104 -3.14 6.76 6.27
C GLY A 104 -2.63 5.38 5.84
N ALA A 105 -1.31 5.19 5.82
CA ALA A 105 -0.71 3.90 5.50
C ALA A 105 -1.11 2.83 6.53
N THR A 106 -1.09 3.16 7.82
CA THR A 106 -1.49 2.23 8.89
C THR A 106 -2.94 1.82 8.75
N VAL A 107 -3.85 2.75 8.49
CA VAL A 107 -5.27 2.45 8.26
C VAL A 107 -5.45 1.56 7.02
N ALA A 108 -4.79 1.89 5.90
CA ALA A 108 -4.84 1.09 4.68
C ALA A 108 -4.32 -0.35 4.90
N LEU A 109 -3.26 -0.49 5.69
CA LEU A 109 -2.65 -1.77 6.06
C LEU A 109 -3.49 -2.58 7.06
N ALA A 110 -4.11 -1.91 8.03
CA ALA A 110 -4.95 -2.51 9.06
C ALA A 110 -6.33 -2.95 8.52
N TRP A 111 -6.76 -2.38 7.40
CA TRP A 111 -8.10 -2.60 6.85
C TRP A 111 -8.47 -4.10 6.75
N PRO A 112 -9.69 -4.52 7.12
CA PRO A 112 -10.05 -5.94 7.13
C PRO A 112 -10.18 -6.50 5.70
N LYS A 113 -9.89 -7.79 5.53
CA LYS A 113 -10.20 -8.47 4.26
C LYS A 113 -11.70 -8.76 4.26
N PHE A 114 -12.46 -8.16 3.34
CA PHE A 114 -13.83 -8.60 3.09
C PHE A 114 -13.75 -9.95 2.37
N SER A 115 -14.03 -11.04 3.08
CA SER A 115 -14.26 -12.33 2.43
C SER A 115 -15.51 -12.18 1.56
N ALA A 116 -15.44 -12.59 0.30
CA ALA A 116 -16.64 -12.76 -0.49
C ALA A 116 -17.52 -13.75 0.28
N ARG A 117 -18.67 -13.27 0.77
CA ARG A 117 -19.65 -14.12 1.46
C ARG A 117 -19.97 -15.28 0.51
N PRO A 118 -19.87 -16.55 0.93
CA PRO A 118 -20.29 -17.66 0.08
C PRO A 118 -21.72 -17.38 -0.35
N THR A 119 -21.94 -17.20 -1.66
CA THR A 119 -23.29 -17.01 -2.16
C THR A 119 -24.02 -18.33 -1.97
N SER A 120 -25.28 -18.29 -1.53
CA SER A 120 -26.04 -19.52 -1.29
C SER A 120 -26.14 -20.39 -2.56
N TYR A 121 -25.98 -19.77 -3.73
CA TYR A 121 -25.90 -20.43 -5.03
C TYR A 121 -24.78 -21.47 -5.14
N ASP A 122 -23.58 -21.21 -4.59
CA ASP A 122 -22.48 -22.18 -4.59
C ASP A 122 -22.77 -23.40 -3.69
N ARG A 123 -23.64 -23.21 -2.69
CA ARG A 123 -24.05 -24.28 -1.77
C ARG A 123 -25.12 -25.18 -2.41
N GLN A 124 -25.99 -24.64 -3.25
CA GLN A 124 -27.00 -25.41 -3.99
C GLN A 124 -26.40 -26.21 -5.16
N ALA A 125 -25.39 -25.68 -5.85
CA ALA A 125 -24.72 -26.37 -6.96
C ALA A 125 -23.94 -27.63 -6.53
N GLY A 126 -23.63 -27.76 -5.24
CA GLY A 126 -22.95 -28.93 -4.66
C GLY A 126 -23.87 -30.01 -4.09
N ILE A 127 -25.20 -29.85 -4.14
CA ILE A 127 -26.16 -30.88 -3.73
C ILE A 127 -26.59 -31.62 -5.01
N PRO A 128 -25.97 -32.77 -5.34
CA PRO A 128 -26.48 -33.59 -6.42
C PRO A 128 -27.92 -33.95 -6.07
N GLU A 129 -28.79 -33.60 -7.00
CA GLU A 129 -30.21 -33.88 -7.04
C GLU A 129 -30.49 -35.25 -6.40
N ARG A 130 -31.03 -35.21 -5.17
CA ARG A 130 -31.34 -36.40 -4.39
C ARG A 130 -32.47 -37.10 -5.13
N THR A 131 -32.11 -38.10 -5.92
CA THR A 131 -33.01 -38.99 -6.67
C THR A 131 -34.20 -39.37 -5.80
N LEU A 132 -35.41 -38.96 -6.23
CA LEU A 132 -36.66 -39.37 -5.61
C LEU A 132 -36.83 -40.90 -5.78
N PRO A 133 -37.14 -41.65 -4.71
CA PRO A 133 -37.53 -43.04 -4.86
C PRO A 133 -38.91 -43.10 -5.54
N GLN A 134 -39.00 -43.91 -6.60
CA GLN A 134 -40.27 -44.36 -7.19
C GLN A 134 -40.88 -45.47 -6.36
#